data_AF-A0A849H0Q1-F1
#
_entry.id   AF-A0A849H0Q1-F1
#
_cell.length_a   1.000
_cell.length_b   1.000
_cell.length_c   1.000
_cell.angle_alpha   90.00
_cell.angle_beta   90.00
_cell.angle_gamma   90.00
#
_symmetry.space_group_name_H-M   'P 1'
#
loop_
_entity.id
_entity.type
_entity.pdbx_description
1 polymer ?
#
loop_
_entity_poly.entity_id
_entity_poly.type
_entity_poly.pdbx_seq_one_letter_code
_entity_poly.pdbx_strand_id
1 'polypeptide(L)'
;MIVECPGCTTIFPIDPKKIPSGGINTRCSKCSEVFFIAEPEPEAEVSPPESPIMAPEEPASTPAAPSEPDAATAESVDGETPGAEYAETTSDVGGEPFQATEPTFGDGESVFDEGMEGTSDAMVTFGRRDPSDKAKRLARVLVSDIILYNPDRHHEATESGRVKEEFEEEIQKSWNEYVDQVGDELANSTSYFNDALNEILAKGDEIF
;
A
#
# COMPACT_ATOMS: atom_id res chain seq x y z
N MET A 1 -11.81 11.72 -18.57
CA MET A 1 -10.89 12.81 -18.21
C MET A 1 -9.57 12.22 -17.73
N ILE A 2 -8.47 12.96 -17.79
CA ILE A 2 -7.19 12.55 -17.19
C ILE A 2 -6.96 13.35 -15.91
N VAL A 3 -6.39 12.72 -14.89
CA VAL A 3 -6.02 13.39 -13.63
C VAL A 3 -4.56 13.10 -13.30
N GLU A 4 -3.89 14.07 -12.69
CA GLU A 4 -2.51 13.96 -12.25
C GLU A 4 -2.44 13.87 -10.72
N CYS A 5 -1.67 12.92 -10.19
CA CYS A 5 -1.48 12.80 -8.75
C CYS A 5 -0.54 13.88 -8.21
N PRO A 6 -0.91 14.65 -7.17
CA PRO A 6 -0.07 15.70 -6.62
C PRO A 6 1.16 15.19 -5.85
N GLY A 7 1.16 13.91 -5.43
CA GLY A 7 2.25 13.34 -4.65
C GLY A 7 3.39 12.74 -5.49
N CYS A 8 3.09 12.23 -6.70
CA CYS A 8 4.08 11.53 -7.53
C CYS A 8 3.95 11.80 -9.04
N THR A 9 3.13 12.78 -9.45
CA THR A 9 3.01 13.26 -10.85
C THR A 9 2.55 12.16 -11.82
N THR A 10 2.00 11.04 -11.32
CA THR A 10 1.49 9.97 -12.18
C THR A 10 0.14 10.38 -12.77
N ILE A 11 -0.03 10.17 -14.07
CA ILE A 11 -1.24 10.52 -14.83
C ILE A 11 -2.12 9.27 -14.97
N PHE A 12 -3.42 9.41 -14.67
CA PHE A 12 -4.39 8.31 -14.74
C PHE A 12 -5.61 8.70 -15.58
N PRO A 13 -6.11 7.80 -16.45
CA PRO A 13 -7.39 7.97 -17.12
C PRO A 13 -8.54 7.66 -16.15
N ILE A 14 -9.54 8.55 -16.08
CA ILE A 14 -10.74 8.40 -15.26
C ILE A 14 -11.99 8.59 -16.10
N ASP A 15 -12.93 7.67 -15.96
CA ASP A 15 -14.26 7.78 -16.55
C ASP A 15 -15.06 8.85 -15.80
N PRO A 16 -15.51 9.94 -16.47
CA PRO A 16 -16.24 11.02 -15.79
C PRO A 16 -17.57 10.53 -15.19
N LYS A 17 -18.17 9.48 -15.76
CA LYS A 17 -19.41 8.87 -15.24
C LYS A 17 -19.26 8.19 -13.87
N LYS A 18 -18.03 7.95 -13.41
CA LYS A 18 -17.75 7.35 -12.10
C LYS A 18 -17.54 8.40 -11.00
N ILE A 19 -17.55 9.68 -11.35
CA ILE A 19 -17.41 10.78 -10.40
C ILE A 19 -18.83 11.24 -10.02
N PRO A 20 -19.24 11.10 -8.75
CA PRO A 20 -20.54 11.60 -8.30
C PRO A 20 -20.52 13.14 -8.27
N SER A 21 -21.69 13.77 -8.22
CA SER A 21 -21.83 15.23 -8.32
C SER A 21 -21.20 16.03 -7.18
N GLY A 22 -20.81 15.37 -6.09
CA GLY A 22 -20.03 15.95 -5.00
C GLY A 22 -18.52 15.78 -5.13
N GLY A 23 -18.02 15.26 -6.26
CA GLY A 23 -16.65 14.80 -6.42
C GLY A 23 -16.32 13.55 -5.58
N ILE A 24 -15.11 13.02 -5.74
CA ILE A 24 -14.68 11.79 -5.05
C ILE A 24 -13.24 11.91 -4.54
N ASN A 25 -13.01 11.43 -3.31
CA ASN A 25 -11.66 11.16 -2.83
C ASN A 25 -11.13 9.88 -3.46
N THR A 26 -10.02 9.98 -4.16
CA THR A 26 -9.34 8.84 -4.76
C THR A 26 -7.97 8.63 -4.13
N ARG A 27 -7.46 7.39 -4.22
CA ARG A 27 -6.12 7.03 -3.78
C ARG A 27 -5.25 6.73 -4.99
N CYS A 28 -4.06 7.34 -5.04
CA CYS A 28 -3.06 7.02 -6.05
C CYS A 28 -2.57 5.58 -5.91
N SER A 29 -2.57 4.80 -6.99
CA SER A 29 -2.06 3.41 -6.98
C SER A 29 -0.52 3.32 -6.92
N LYS A 30 0.19 4.42 -7.19
CA LYS A 30 1.66 4.47 -7.15
C LYS A 30 2.20 4.87 -5.78
N CYS A 31 1.73 5.98 -5.21
CA CYS A 31 2.26 6.54 -3.96
C CYS A 31 1.28 6.50 -2.78
N SER A 32 0.05 6.01 -2.98
CA SER A 32 -1.01 5.96 -1.96
C SER A 32 -1.52 7.31 -1.43
N GLU A 33 -1.11 8.43 -2.03
CA GLU A 33 -1.64 9.77 -1.72
C GLU A 33 -3.15 9.84 -1.99
N VAL A 34 -3.91 10.44 -1.07
CA VAL A 34 -5.38 10.57 -1.19
C VAL A 34 -5.72 12.00 -1.57
N PHE A 35 -6.32 12.20 -2.73
CA PHE A 35 -6.67 13.51 -3.27
C PHE A 35 -8.10 13.54 -3.81
N PHE A 36 -8.68 14.73 -3.90
CA PHE A 36 -10.07 14.94 -4.31
C PHE A 36 -10.17 15.28 -5.80
N ILE A 37 -11.10 14.64 -6.51
CA ILE A 37 -11.43 14.93 -7.91
C ILE A 37 -12.85 15.49 -7.96
N ALA A 38 -12.97 16.73 -8.43
CA ALA A 38 -14.26 17.36 -8.69
C ALA A 38 -14.90 16.83 -9.98
N GLU A 39 -16.23 16.87 -10.06
CA GLU A 39 -16.95 16.63 -11.31
C GLU A 39 -16.46 17.64 -12.37
N PRO A 40 -16.20 17.22 -13.62
CA PRO A 40 -15.97 18.17 -14.70
C PRO A 40 -17.25 18.99 -14.88
N GLU A 41 -17.19 20.29 -14.60
CA GLU A 41 -18.34 21.19 -14.82
C GLU A 41 -18.78 21.08 -16.28
N PRO A 42 -20.07 20.79 -16.56
CA PRO A 42 -20.56 20.86 -17.92
C PRO A 42 -20.43 22.31 -18.37
N GLU A 43 -19.73 22.53 -19.48
CA GLU A 43 -19.64 23.83 -20.14
C GLU A 43 -21.04 24.43 -20.24
N ALA A 44 -21.34 25.39 -19.35
CA ALA A 44 -22.54 26.17 -19.39
C ALA A 44 -22.54 26.93 -20.70
N GLU A 45 -23.53 26.65 -21.53
CA GLU A 45 -23.71 27.23 -22.86
C GLU A 45 -23.66 28.77 -22.77
N VAL A 46 -22.55 29.33 -23.24
CA VAL A 46 -22.47 30.76 -23.53
C VAL A 46 -23.39 30.98 -24.74
N SER A 47 -24.53 31.60 -24.50
CA SER A 47 -25.53 31.88 -25.52
C SER A 47 -24.90 32.63 -26.71
N PRO A 48 -25.02 32.13 -27.95
CA PRO A 48 -24.53 32.86 -29.12
C PRO A 48 -25.39 34.11 -29.38
N PRO A 49 -24.81 35.27 -29.73
CA PRO A 49 -25.60 36.39 -30.21
C PRO A 49 -26.18 36.07 -31.60
N GLU A 50 -27.50 36.21 -31.70
CA GLU A 50 -28.28 36.01 -32.93
C GLU A 50 -27.86 37.01 -34.02
N SER A 51 -27.61 36.53 -35.23
CA SER A 51 -27.78 37.29 -36.47
C SER A 51 -27.91 36.37 -37.70
N PRO A 52 -28.65 36.80 -38.74
CA PRO A 52 -29.53 35.92 -39.51
C PRO A 52 -28.91 35.33 -40.79
N ILE A 53 -29.58 34.26 -41.22
CA ILE A 53 -29.38 33.36 -42.36
C ILE A 53 -29.40 34.10 -43.71
N MET A 54 -28.45 33.74 -44.60
CA MET A 54 -28.72 33.65 -46.04
C MET A 54 -28.06 32.39 -46.62
N ALA A 55 -28.91 31.49 -47.13
CA ALA A 55 -28.58 30.41 -48.08
C ALA A 55 -29.24 30.77 -49.43
N PRO A 56 -29.17 29.98 -50.53
CA PRO A 56 -28.46 28.72 -50.77
C PRO A 56 -27.72 28.66 -52.15
N GLU A 57 -27.02 27.55 -52.47
CA GLU A 57 -27.37 26.60 -53.56
C GLU A 57 -26.21 25.64 -53.94
N GLU A 58 -26.59 24.36 -54.03
CA GLU A 58 -25.94 23.13 -54.54
C GLU A 58 -25.75 23.15 -56.09
N PRO A 59 -25.15 22.15 -56.82
CA PRO A 59 -25.20 20.70 -56.54
C PRO A 59 -24.09 19.73 -57.08
N ALA A 60 -24.27 18.44 -56.70
CA ALA A 60 -24.02 17.20 -57.48
C ALA A 60 -22.56 16.72 -57.69
N SER A 61 -22.18 15.43 -57.72
CA SER A 61 -22.89 14.14 -57.69
C SER A 61 -21.90 12.93 -57.57
N THR A 62 -22.20 11.97 -56.68
CA THR A 62 -22.25 10.48 -56.89
C THR A 62 -20.93 9.65 -57.08
N PRO A 63 -20.94 8.29 -57.12
CA PRO A 63 -20.72 7.33 -56.01
C PRO A 63 -19.65 6.23 -56.29
N ALA A 64 -19.31 5.38 -55.30
CA ALA A 64 -19.05 3.93 -55.51
C ALA A 64 -18.75 3.17 -54.19
N ALA A 65 -19.38 2.00 -54.04
CA ALA A 65 -19.02 0.89 -53.14
C ALA A 65 -18.60 -0.32 -54.03
N PRO A 66 -18.39 -1.57 -53.56
CA PRO A 66 -17.86 -2.15 -52.30
C PRO A 66 -16.69 -3.16 -52.56
N SER A 67 -16.16 -3.85 -51.53
CA SER A 67 -15.89 -5.33 -51.48
C SER A 67 -14.74 -5.73 -50.51
N GLU A 68 -15.03 -6.62 -49.55
CA GLU A 68 -14.09 -7.60 -48.92
C GLU A 68 -14.01 -8.88 -49.80
N PRO A 69 -13.28 -10.01 -49.53
CA PRO A 69 -12.54 -10.46 -48.33
C PRO A 69 -11.20 -11.27 -48.56
N ASP A 70 -10.66 -11.82 -47.45
CA ASP A 70 -9.99 -13.14 -47.28
C ASP A 70 -8.44 -13.27 -47.19
N ALA A 71 -8.05 -14.40 -46.58
CA ALA A 71 -6.75 -15.03 -46.34
C ALA A 71 -5.99 -14.63 -45.06
N ALA A 72 -6.10 -15.32 -43.91
CA ALA A 72 -5.74 -16.72 -43.59
C ALA A 72 -4.23 -17.00 -43.52
N THR A 73 -3.72 -17.28 -42.31
CA THR A 73 -2.66 -18.27 -41.98
C THR A 73 -2.67 -18.45 -40.45
N ALA A 74 -3.11 -19.60 -39.88
CA ALA A 74 -2.34 -20.82 -39.58
C ALA A 74 -1.10 -20.52 -38.70
N GLU A 75 -0.80 -21.20 -37.60
CA GLU A 75 -1.27 -22.47 -37.02
C GLU A 75 -0.68 -22.62 -35.59
N SER A 76 -1.39 -23.43 -34.78
CA SER A 76 -0.94 -24.43 -33.79
C SER A 76 0.26 -24.20 -32.85
N VAL A 77 0.03 -24.37 -31.54
CA VAL A 77 0.72 -25.43 -30.76
C VAL A 77 -0.18 -25.89 -29.58
N ASP A 78 -0.59 -27.17 -29.65
CA ASP A 78 -0.81 -28.10 -28.54
C ASP A 78 0.30 -27.98 -27.47
N GLY A 79 0.15 -28.31 -26.19
CA GLY A 79 -0.83 -29.11 -25.48
C GLY A 79 -0.17 -29.55 -24.16
N GLU A 80 -1.01 -30.02 -23.24
CA GLU A 80 -0.68 -30.87 -22.10
C GLU A 80 0.01 -30.26 -20.86
N THR A 81 -0.71 -30.33 -19.74
CA THR A 81 -0.09 -30.53 -18.42
C THR A 81 -1.03 -31.42 -17.60
N PRO A 82 -0.55 -32.56 -17.07
CA PRO A 82 -1.38 -33.54 -16.38
C PRO A 82 -1.61 -33.15 -14.92
N GLY A 83 -2.66 -33.75 -14.36
CA GLY A 83 -3.20 -33.44 -13.05
C GLY A 83 -2.33 -33.85 -11.87
N ALA A 84 -2.74 -33.32 -10.71
CA ALA A 84 -2.49 -33.92 -9.42
C ALA A 84 -3.75 -33.70 -8.57
N GLU A 85 -4.54 -34.75 -8.51
CA GLU A 85 -5.40 -35.12 -7.41
C GLU A 85 -4.73 -34.89 -6.04
N TYR A 86 -5.45 -34.25 -5.13
CA TYR A 86 -5.24 -34.43 -3.71
C TYR A 86 -6.62 -34.51 -3.05
N ALA A 87 -6.95 -35.73 -2.63
CA ALA A 87 -7.94 -35.98 -1.60
C ALA A 87 -7.23 -36.05 -0.24
N GLU A 88 -8.04 -36.18 0.81
CA GLU A 88 -7.70 -36.40 2.23
C GLU A 88 -7.76 -35.13 3.09
N THR A 89 -8.91 -34.87 3.71
CA THR A 89 -9.40 -35.43 5.00
C THR A 89 -8.64 -34.87 6.19
N THR A 90 -9.30 -34.00 6.96
CA THR A 90 -8.99 -33.85 8.37
C THR A 90 -10.28 -33.67 9.16
N SER A 91 -10.32 -34.45 10.23
CA SER A 91 -11.45 -34.72 11.09
C SER A 91 -11.79 -33.56 12.01
N ASP A 92 -13.10 -33.46 12.27
CA ASP A 92 -13.72 -33.34 13.58
C ASP A 92 -12.76 -33.42 14.79
N VAL A 93 -12.62 -32.30 15.51
CA VAL A 93 -12.33 -32.28 16.94
C VAL A 93 -13.28 -31.30 17.60
N GLY A 94 -13.95 -31.83 18.63
CA GLY A 94 -15.03 -31.21 19.37
C GLY A 94 -14.69 -29.86 19.99
N GLY A 95 -15.72 -29.02 20.02
CA GLY A 95 -15.71 -27.81 20.81
C GLY A 95 -15.69 -28.12 22.30
N GLU A 96 -14.91 -27.33 23.02
CA GLU A 96 -15.11 -27.07 24.44
C GLU A 96 -15.29 -25.55 24.63
N PRO A 97 -16.33 -25.11 25.36
CA PRO A 97 -16.63 -23.70 25.54
C PRO A 97 -15.62 -23.07 26.51
N PHE A 98 -14.78 -22.16 25.99
CA PHE A 98 -14.01 -21.28 26.86
C PHE A 98 -14.97 -20.33 27.57
N GLN A 99 -15.06 -20.53 28.89
CA GLN A 99 -15.86 -19.73 29.80
C GLN A 99 -15.39 -18.28 29.77
N ALA A 100 -16.27 -17.38 29.34
CA ALA A 100 -16.11 -15.95 29.52
C ALA A 100 -16.18 -15.66 31.02
N THR A 101 -15.03 -15.33 31.59
CA THR A 101 -14.97 -14.68 32.91
C THR A 101 -14.98 -13.18 32.66
N GLU A 102 -16.10 -12.56 33.01
CA GLU A 102 -16.28 -11.11 32.98
C GLU A 102 -15.34 -10.48 34.03
N PRO A 103 -14.44 -9.56 33.67
CA PRO A 103 -13.77 -8.75 34.68
C PRO A 103 -14.79 -7.77 35.24
N THR A 104 -15.11 -7.94 36.51
CA THR A 104 -15.91 -7.02 37.29
C THR A 104 -15.28 -5.64 37.23
N PHE A 105 -15.99 -4.68 36.65
CA PHE A 105 -15.68 -3.25 36.74
C PHE A 105 -15.73 -2.87 38.23
N GLY A 106 -14.57 -2.84 38.87
CA GLY A 106 -14.39 -2.33 40.21
C GLY A 106 -14.14 -0.83 40.12
N ASP A 107 -15.16 -0.04 40.45
CA ASP A 107 -15.00 1.34 40.87
C ASP A 107 -14.02 1.40 42.04
N GLY A 108 -12.81 1.87 41.77
CA GLY A 108 -11.74 2.05 42.73
C GLY A 108 -11.04 3.38 42.48
N GLU A 109 -11.56 4.44 43.09
CA GLU A 109 -10.81 5.66 43.39
C GLU A 109 -9.46 5.28 44.03
N SER A 110 -8.35 5.71 43.45
CA SER A 110 -7.17 6.14 44.23
C SER A 110 -6.12 6.84 43.35
N VAL A 111 -6.01 8.15 43.61
CA VAL A 111 -4.80 8.93 43.91
C VAL A 111 -3.46 8.47 43.30
N PHE A 112 -2.95 9.33 42.41
CA PHE A 112 -1.55 9.71 42.13
C PHE A 112 -0.43 8.95 42.85
N ASP A 113 0.46 8.34 42.06
CA ASP A 113 1.91 8.31 42.33
C ASP A 113 2.70 8.12 41.00
N GLU A 114 3.94 8.55 41.00
CA GLU A 114 4.77 8.95 39.85
C GLU A 114 5.38 7.77 39.06
N GLY A 115 5.58 7.98 37.75
CA GLY A 115 6.56 7.22 36.94
C GLY A 115 6.07 5.92 36.28
N MET A 116 5.38 6.03 35.15
CA MET A 116 5.17 4.89 34.24
C MET A 116 5.03 5.40 32.80
N GLU A 117 6.14 5.41 32.06
CA GLU A 117 6.17 5.65 30.62
C GLU A 117 5.67 4.37 29.94
N GLY A 118 4.34 4.26 29.82
CA GLY A 118 3.69 3.07 29.29
C GLY A 118 2.43 3.42 28.52
N THR A 119 2.53 3.24 27.20
CA THR A 119 1.42 3.02 26.26
C THR A 119 0.39 4.13 26.15
N SER A 120 0.73 5.18 25.40
CA SER A 120 -0.31 5.95 24.70
C SER A 120 -0.91 5.07 23.62
N ASP A 121 -1.93 4.32 24.02
CA ASP A 121 -2.92 3.71 23.15
C ASP A 121 -3.40 4.74 22.13
N ALA A 122 -3.50 4.29 20.89
CA ALA A 122 -3.44 5.09 19.69
C ALA A 122 -4.63 6.06 19.56
N MET A 123 -4.38 7.33 19.81
CA MET A 123 -5.16 8.39 19.16
C MET A 123 -4.73 8.42 17.69
N VAL A 124 -5.48 7.70 16.85
CA VAL A 124 -5.28 7.69 15.41
C VAL A 124 -5.64 9.08 14.85
N THR A 125 -4.68 9.99 14.91
CA THR A 125 -4.76 11.29 14.26
C THR A 125 -4.50 11.06 12.78
N PHE A 126 -5.58 10.84 12.02
CA PHE A 126 -5.59 10.69 10.55
C PHE A 126 -5.24 12.00 9.80
N GLY A 127 -4.33 12.82 10.33
CA GLY A 127 -4.13 14.20 9.89
C GLY A 127 -2.77 14.52 9.27
N ARG A 128 -1.69 13.83 9.64
CA ARG A 128 -0.34 13.89 9.07
C ARG A 128 0.45 12.80 9.78
N ARG A 129 1.05 11.85 9.05
CA ARG A 129 2.01 10.92 9.67
C ARG A 129 3.31 11.69 9.83
N ASP A 130 3.75 11.90 11.07
CA ASP A 130 5.05 12.49 11.32
C ASP A 130 6.15 11.68 10.61
N PRO A 131 7.13 12.34 9.98
CA PRO A 131 8.20 11.65 9.26
C PRO A 131 9.00 10.71 10.17
N SER A 132 9.15 11.07 11.45
CA SER A 132 9.74 10.21 12.48
C SER A 132 8.94 8.91 12.69
N ASP A 133 7.61 8.98 12.80
CA ASP A 133 6.77 7.79 12.96
C ASP A 133 6.77 6.90 11.72
N LYS A 134 6.90 7.50 10.54
CA LYS A 134 7.11 6.75 9.30
C LYS A 134 8.45 6.01 9.35
N ALA A 135 9.52 6.69 9.75
CA ALA A 135 10.86 6.11 9.85
C ALA A 135 10.94 4.96 10.87
N LYS A 136 10.40 5.15 12.09
CA LYS A 136 10.28 4.08 13.10
C LYS A 136 9.55 2.85 12.56
N ARG A 137 8.44 3.04 11.87
CA ARG A 137 7.69 1.93 11.26
C ARG A 137 8.48 1.23 10.18
N LEU A 138 9.15 1.98 9.30
CA LEU A 138 9.96 1.42 8.23
C LEU A 138 11.12 0.58 8.78
N ALA A 139 11.83 1.09 9.79
CA ALA A 139 12.91 0.36 10.46
C ALA A 139 12.44 -1.02 10.96
N ARG A 140 11.32 -1.06 11.68
CA ARG A 140 10.75 -2.33 12.19
C ARG A 140 10.36 -3.30 11.08
N VAL A 141 9.79 -2.79 9.98
CA VAL A 141 9.42 -3.62 8.83
C VAL A 141 10.66 -4.24 8.21
N LEU A 142 11.70 -3.45 7.95
CA LEU A 142 12.94 -3.93 7.35
C LEU A 142 13.67 -4.95 8.25
N VAL A 143 13.73 -4.71 9.56
CA VAL A 143 14.34 -5.66 10.50
C VAL A 143 13.51 -6.95 10.61
N SER A 144 12.18 -6.86 10.62
CA SER A 144 11.31 -8.04 10.59
C SER A 144 11.51 -8.88 9.31
N ASP A 145 11.82 -8.23 8.19
CA ASP A 145 12.07 -8.90 6.91
C ASP A 145 13.35 -9.73 6.93
N ILE A 146 14.40 -9.24 7.63
CA ILE A 146 15.66 -9.99 7.85
C ILE A 146 15.36 -11.36 8.47
N ILE A 147 14.51 -11.41 9.50
CA ILE A 147 14.11 -12.66 10.17
C ILE A 147 13.23 -13.52 9.26
N LEU A 148 12.26 -12.89 8.57
CA LEU A 148 11.32 -13.61 7.70
C LEU A 148 12.04 -14.42 6.62
N TYR A 149 13.11 -13.87 6.05
CA TYR A 149 13.91 -14.54 5.02
C TYR A 149 15.01 -15.45 5.56
N ASN A 150 15.31 -15.40 6.86
CA ASN A 150 16.39 -16.18 7.48
C ASN A 150 16.00 -16.76 8.86
N PRO A 151 14.87 -17.50 8.98
CA PRO A 151 14.34 -17.90 10.28
C PRO A 151 15.25 -18.89 11.01
N ASP A 152 15.77 -19.91 10.33
CA ASP A 152 16.66 -20.92 10.92
C ASP A 152 17.99 -20.28 11.36
N ARG A 153 18.56 -19.43 10.49
CA ARG A 153 19.81 -18.72 10.77
C ARG A 153 19.67 -17.76 11.94
N HIS A 154 18.51 -17.11 12.10
CA HIS A 154 18.22 -16.24 13.24
C HIS A 154 18.15 -17.02 14.56
N HIS A 155 17.52 -18.19 14.53
CA HIS A 155 17.47 -19.08 15.68
C HIS A 155 18.88 -19.48 16.14
N GLU A 156 19.71 -20.01 15.23
CA GLU A 156 21.09 -20.42 15.51
C GLU A 156 21.96 -19.27 16.00
N ALA A 157 21.83 -18.09 15.37
CA ALA A 157 22.60 -16.90 15.75
C ALA A 157 22.19 -16.39 17.15
N THR A 158 20.91 -16.47 17.50
CA THR A 158 20.42 -16.11 18.84
C THR A 158 20.94 -17.09 19.88
N GLU A 159 20.93 -18.40 19.61
CA GLU A 159 21.43 -19.42 20.54
C GLU A 159 22.94 -19.34 20.75
N SER A 160 23.69 -19.00 19.70
CA SER A 160 25.15 -18.86 19.75
C SER A 160 25.62 -17.47 20.21
N GLY A 161 24.70 -16.50 20.33
CA GLY A 161 25.01 -15.12 20.72
C GLY A 161 25.81 -14.33 19.67
N ARG A 162 25.73 -14.72 18.39
CA ARG A 162 26.50 -14.15 17.27
C ARG A 162 25.61 -13.45 16.24
N VAL A 163 24.49 -12.89 16.70
CA VAL A 163 23.50 -12.24 15.85
C VAL A 163 24.10 -11.10 15.04
N LYS A 164 25.04 -10.36 15.62
CA LYS A 164 25.69 -9.22 14.95
C LYS A 164 26.56 -9.67 13.77
N GLU A 165 27.36 -10.72 13.95
CA GLU A 165 28.25 -11.22 12.91
C GLU A 165 27.49 -11.98 11.82
N GLU A 166 26.49 -12.79 12.19
CA GLU A 166 25.75 -13.63 11.24
C GLU A 166 24.77 -12.86 10.35
N PHE A 167 24.44 -11.62 10.71
CA PHE A 167 23.48 -10.78 9.98
C PHE A 167 24.08 -9.46 9.49
N GLU A 168 25.41 -9.29 9.55
CA GLU A 168 26.06 -8.03 9.15
C GLU A 168 25.68 -7.61 7.72
N GLU A 169 25.65 -8.56 6.77
CA GLU A 169 25.34 -8.29 5.37
C GLU A 169 23.88 -7.84 5.18
N GLU A 170 22.92 -8.52 5.82
CA GLU A 170 21.51 -8.21 5.76
C GLU A 170 21.19 -6.90 6.48
N ILE A 171 21.80 -6.66 7.62
CA ILE A 171 21.69 -5.40 8.37
C ILE A 171 22.19 -4.26 7.49
N GLN A 172 23.36 -4.40 6.86
CA GLN A 172 23.91 -3.36 6.00
C GLN A 172 23.03 -3.09 4.77
N LYS A 173 22.49 -4.15 4.16
CA LYS A 173 21.55 -4.03 3.03
C LYS A 173 20.28 -3.29 3.45
N SER A 174 19.67 -3.69 4.57
CA SER A 174 18.46 -3.07 5.11
C SER A 174 18.71 -1.63 5.59
N TRP A 175 19.91 -1.32 6.08
CA TRP A 175 20.31 0.04 6.42
C TRP A 175 20.36 0.95 5.19
N ASN A 176 20.96 0.49 4.10
CA ASN A 176 20.99 1.25 2.84
C ASN A 176 19.58 1.53 2.30
N GLU A 177 18.70 0.52 2.34
CA GLU A 177 17.29 0.68 1.96
C GLU A 177 16.54 1.67 2.87
N TYR A 178 16.80 1.60 4.18
CA TYR A 178 16.25 2.54 5.15
C TYR A 178 16.68 3.99 4.84
N VAL A 179 17.97 4.21 4.59
CA VAL A 179 18.54 5.52 4.22
C VAL A 179 17.95 6.02 2.90
N ASP A 180 17.79 5.17 1.90
CA ASP A 180 17.22 5.56 0.59
C ASP A 180 15.78 6.10 0.73
N GLN A 181 14.97 5.47 1.59
CA GLN A 181 13.57 5.85 1.78
C GLN A 181 13.33 7.01 2.77
N VAL A 182 14.20 7.13 3.78
CA VAL A 182 14.03 8.09 4.88
C VAL A 182 14.92 9.33 4.71
N GLY A 183 16.01 9.20 3.95
CA GLY A 183 17.01 10.23 3.76
C GLY A 183 18.13 10.17 4.80
N ASP A 184 19.34 10.52 4.35
CA ASP A 184 20.58 10.46 5.14
C ASP A 184 20.51 11.27 6.45
N GLU A 185 19.95 12.48 6.41
CA GLU A 185 19.86 13.34 7.59
C GLU A 185 19.03 12.71 8.72
N LEU A 186 17.86 12.15 8.39
CA LEU A 186 17.00 11.54 9.41
C LEU A 186 17.54 10.18 9.86
N ALA A 187 18.13 9.41 8.94
CA ALA A 187 18.73 8.12 9.28
C ALA A 187 19.92 8.28 10.25
N ASN A 188 20.81 9.24 10.00
CA ASN A 188 21.99 9.45 10.84
C ASN A 188 21.72 10.25 12.12
N SER A 189 20.62 11.01 12.20
CA SER A 189 20.25 11.78 13.40
C SER A 189 19.38 11.02 14.40
N THR A 190 18.90 9.83 14.05
CA THR A 190 17.98 9.04 14.87
C THR A 190 18.50 7.63 15.12
N SER A 191 18.10 7.02 16.23
CA SER A 191 18.47 5.65 16.61
C SER A 191 17.47 4.59 16.14
N TYR A 192 16.41 4.98 15.40
CA TYR A 192 15.25 4.12 15.16
C TYR A 192 15.56 2.75 14.54
N PHE A 193 16.59 2.70 13.69
CA PHE A 193 17.01 1.44 13.08
C PHE A 193 17.74 0.53 14.08
N ASN A 194 18.67 1.08 14.87
CA ASN A 194 19.36 0.32 15.92
C ASN A 194 18.40 -0.12 17.02
N ASP A 195 17.45 0.74 17.40
CA ASP A 195 16.39 0.40 18.35
C ASP A 195 15.58 -0.80 17.83
N ALA A 196 15.23 -0.81 16.54
CA ALA A 196 14.53 -1.92 15.91
C ALA A 196 15.39 -3.20 15.84
N LEU A 197 16.70 -3.10 15.60
CA LEU A 197 17.62 -4.24 15.63
C LEU A 197 17.68 -4.85 17.03
N ASN A 198 17.85 -4.04 18.07
CA ASN A 198 17.90 -4.51 19.45
C ASN A 198 16.55 -5.12 19.86
N GLU A 199 15.43 -4.48 19.52
CA GLU A 199 14.11 -4.97 19.90
C GLU A 199 13.69 -6.26 19.16
N ILE A 200 13.92 -6.33 17.84
CA ILE A 200 13.37 -7.38 16.98
C ILE A 200 14.42 -8.46 16.69
N LEU A 201 15.60 -8.05 16.21
CA LEU A 201 16.64 -8.99 15.80
C LEU A 201 17.37 -9.59 17.00
N ALA A 202 17.65 -8.79 18.04
CA ALA A 202 18.28 -9.25 19.27
C ALA A 202 17.29 -9.66 20.37
N LYS A 203 15.98 -9.73 20.06
CA LYS A 203 14.91 -10.11 21.01
C LYS A 203 14.89 -9.29 22.32
N GLY A 204 15.31 -8.02 22.26
CA GLY A 204 15.35 -7.09 23.38
C GLY A 204 16.74 -6.84 23.97
N ASP A 205 17.77 -7.57 23.52
CA ASP A 205 19.15 -7.35 23.99
C ASP A 205 19.80 -6.14 23.28
N GLU A 206 20.45 -5.25 24.04
CA GLU A 206 21.15 -4.06 23.52
C GLU A 206 22.57 -4.39 23.02
N ILE A 207 22.68 -4.99 21.83
CA ILE A 207 23.97 -5.43 21.24
C ILE A 207 24.41 -4.62 20.00
N PHE A 208 23.50 -3.83 19.43
CA PHE A 208 23.73 -2.98 18.25
C PHE A 208 23.96 -1.53 18.64
#